data_AF-A0A7K2SHQ0-F1
#
_entry.id   AF-A0A7K2SHQ0-F1
#
_cell.length_a   1.000
_cell.length_b   1.000
_cell.length_c   1.000
_cell.angle_alpha   90.00
_cell.angle_beta   90.00
_cell.angle_gamma   90.00
#
_symmetry.space_group_name_H-M   'P 1'
#
loop_
_entity.id
_entity.type
_entity.pdbx_description
1 polymer ?
#
loop_
_entity_poly.entity_id
_entity_poly.type
_entity_poly.pdbx_seq_one_letter_code
_entity_poly.pdbx_strand_id
1 'polypeptide(L)'
;MRRLAQHTRDDAYASKRDYQELHQVRSVRAYSGTPANNRLVLTAEPVDGIASENIAAFGAYIAAETPLKLTARLCWGDSDRAVAFDLATDFTRVGFALGADEQGPLSLELYWDGAYALDIWGLDIGPAAIPDGIVLADVLGAGRSIAPETFYLDHAVALNADLEPSSDAAVAEEGRWLHLKKCSYCGRLLPVDMNRLGSLAFHKHNAKRTHHQNECRSCKKWRINDNFNPSRTVDQLHESSVITRERKIFLQESIILQEIKKRTGEGLKSQVWERFDRRCFNCAKSIPLSQVQLDHTRPLAYLWPIDEHATCLCAECNNNKKDRFPVDFYSESQLRELSRICGLGYGELVQKSVNMEQLQKIMGDIVTYATTWEPRTFFSVARKVQEIHPEINLGERLQFLNPEIHEQLRSRAAAVRLTEDA
;
A
#
# COMPACT_ATOMS: atom_id res chain seq x y z
N MET A 1 3.33 -5.15 -17.84
CA MET A 1 4.44 -5.01 -18.80
C MET A 1 5.69 -4.58 -18.04
N ARG A 2 6.64 -5.50 -17.85
CA ARG A 2 7.93 -5.33 -17.17
C ARG A 2 9.05 -5.54 -18.21
N ARG A 3 9.40 -4.56 -19.04
CA ARG A 3 10.47 -4.76 -20.04
C ARG A 3 11.32 -3.51 -20.29
N LEU A 4 11.93 -2.95 -19.25
CA LEU A 4 13.12 -2.09 -19.41
C LEU A 4 14.26 -2.41 -18.42
N ALA A 5 14.08 -3.39 -17.53
CA ALA A 5 15.19 -4.10 -16.91
C ALA A 5 14.91 -5.59 -17.06
N GLN A 6 15.48 -6.20 -18.10
CA GLN A 6 15.61 -7.65 -18.16
C GLN A 6 16.69 -8.04 -17.15
N HIS A 7 16.31 -8.13 -15.89
CA HIS A 7 17.05 -8.96 -14.95
C HIS A 7 16.67 -10.40 -15.23
N THR A 8 17.67 -11.21 -15.61
CA THR A 8 17.60 -12.66 -15.40
C THR A 8 17.55 -12.85 -13.88
N ARG A 9 16.39 -13.30 -13.42
CA ARG A 9 16.13 -13.65 -12.04
C ARG A 9 16.59 -15.10 -11.85
N ASP A 10 17.70 -15.31 -11.17
CA ASP A 10 18.16 -16.64 -10.71
C ASP A 10 17.49 -17.06 -9.38
N ASP A 11 16.58 -16.24 -8.84
CA ASP A 11 15.70 -16.65 -7.76
C ASP A 11 14.55 -17.50 -8.33
N ALA A 12 14.84 -18.78 -8.53
CA ALA A 12 13.81 -19.79 -8.75
C ALA A 12 12.76 -19.64 -7.64
N TYR A 13 11.51 -19.39 -8.02
CA TYR A 13 10.38 -19.46 -7.09
C TYR A 13 10.43 -20.84 -6.44
N ALA A 14 10.86 -20.93 -5.18
CA ALA A 14 10.99 -22.18 -4.44
C ALA A 14 9.63 -22.86 -4.17
N SER A 15 8.54 -22.21 -4.56
CA SER A 15 7.19 -22.64 -4.26
C SER A 15 6.56 -23.43 -5.40
N LYS A 16 5.82 -24.50 -5.06
CA LYS A 16 4.71 -25.00 -5.89
C LYS A 16 3.81 -23.80 -6.26
N ARG A 17 3.18 -23.79 -7.43
CA ARG A 17 2.38 -22.64 -7.92
C ARG A 17 1.00 -22.52 -7.23
N ASP A 18 0.96 -22.78 -5.92
CA ASP A 18 -0.22 -22.75 -5.03
C ASP A 18 -0.42 -21.39 -4.33
N TYR A 19 0.45 -20.40 -4.57
CA TYR A 19 0.41 -19.06 -3.93
C TYR A 19 -0.81 -18.18 -4.29
N GLN A 20 -1.79 -18.71 -5.05
CA GLN A 20 -3.09 -18.09 -5.32
C GLN A 20 -4.26 -18.92 -4.76
N GLU A 21 -3.96 -19.82 -3.82
CA GLU A 21 -4.92 -20.53 -2.99
C GLU A 21 -5.05 -19.84 -1.63
N LEU A 22 -6.23 -20.01 -1.03
CA LEU A 22 -6.54 -19.53 0.32
C LEU A 22 -6.76 -20.74 1.21
N HIS A 23 -6.16 -20.72 2.40
CA HIS A 23 -6.29 -21.76 3.41
C HIS A 23 -7.07 -21.19 4.59
N GLN A 24 -8.21 -21.78 4.92
CA GLN A 24 -9.01 -21.35 6.04
C GLN A 24 -8.51 -22.01 7.32
N VAL A 25 -8.29 -21.22 8.37
CA VAL A 25 -7.76 -21.66 9.67
C VAL A 25 -8.51 -20.96 10.82
N ARG A 26 -8.40 -21.48 12.05
CA ARG A 26 -8.93 -20.83 13.26
C ARG A 26 -7.78 -20.29 14.13
N SER A 27 -7.89 -19.05 14.58
CA SER A 27 -7.02 -18.50 15.61
C SER A 27 -7.18 -19.24 16.92
N VAL A 28 -6.21 -19.08 17.81
CA VAL A 28 -6.45 -19.35 19.23
C VAL A 28 -7.13 -18.14 19.85
N ARG A 29 -7.76 -18.35 21.00
CA ARG A 29 -8.39 -17.30 21.78
C ARG A 29 -7.75 -17.26 23.16
N ALA A 30 -7.06 -16.17 23.47
CA ALA A 30 -6.61 -15.86 24.82
C ALA A 30 -7.76 -15.16 25.56
N TYR A 31 -8.17 -15.64 26.71
CA TYR A 31 -9.32 -15.11 27.45
C TYR A 31 -9.08 -15.09 28.96
N SER A 32 -9.76 -14.19 29.63
CA SER A 32 -9.71 -14.02 31.09
C SER A 32 -11.11 -13.84 31.66
N GLY A 33 -11.29 -14.20 32.92
CA GLY A 33 -12.53 -13.96 33.67
C GLY A 33 -12.75 -12.47 34.01
N THR A 34 -11.74 -11.62 33.82
CA THR A 34 -11.79 -10.17 34.06
C THR A 34 -11.42 -9.42 32.77
N PRO A 35 -12.04 -8.27 32.48
CA PRO A 35 -11.61 -7.40 31.39
C PRO A 35 -10.40 -6.52 31.76
N ALA A 36 -9.84 -6.65 32.96
CA ALA A 36 -8.77 -5.80 33.47
C ALA A 36 -7.59 -6.61 34.03
N ASN A 37 -6.39 -6.04 33.86
CA ASN A 37 -5.07 -6.55 34.21
C ASN A 37 -4.77 -7.92 33.58
N ASN A 38 -5.13 -8.09 32.30
CA ASN A 38 -4.89 -9.35 31.63
C ASN A 38 -3.45 -9.45 31.15
N ARG A 39 -2.83 -10.61 31.41
CA ARG A 39 -1.46 -10.91 31.02
C ARG A 39 -1.34 -12.31 30.42
N LEU A 40 -0.63 -12.39 29.30
CA LEU A 40 -0.21 -13.64 28.67
C LEU A 40 1.31 -13.64 28.58
N VAL A 41 1.95 -14.68 29.10
CA VAL A 41 3.42 -14.80 29.12
C VAL A 41 3.80 -16.00 28.26
N LEU A 42 4.69 -15.77 27.29
CA LEU A 42 5.21 -16.79 26.41
C LEU A 42 6.73 -16.83 26.47
N THR A 43 7.29 -18.02 26.31
CA THR A 43 8.72 -18.27 26.28
C THR A 43 9.08 -19.04 25.01
N ALA A 44 10.33 -18.90 24.58
CA ALA A 44 10.89 -19.73 23.52
C ALA A 44 12.35 -20.03 23.84
N GLU A 45 12.77 -21.25 23.54
CA GLU A 45 14.19 -21.59 23.58
C GLU A 45 14.89 -20.93 22.37
N PRO A 46 16.01 -20.22 22.56
CA PRO A 46 16.78 -19.69 21.44
C PRO A 46 17.24 -20.85 20.54
N VAL A 47 16.86 -20.82 19.27
CA VAL A 47 17.32 -21.81 18.29
C VAL A 47 18.74 -21.45 17.85
N ASP A 48 19.70 -22.35 18.08
CA ASP A 48 21.07 -22.20 17.59
C ASP A 48 21.11 -22.09 16.05
N GLY A 49 21.87 -21.11 15.54
CA GLY A 49 22.42 -21.15 14.17
C GLY A 49 21.64 -20.48 13.02
N ILE A 50 20.63 -19.64 13.27
CA ILE A 50 19.88 -18.94 12.18
C ILE A 50 19.83 -17.40 12.35
N ALA A 51 20.37 -16.83 13.43
CA ALA A 51 20.17 -15.44 13.80
C ALA A 51 21.07 -14.44 13.03
N SER A 52 20.52 -13.27 12.67
CA SER A 52 21.34 -12.05 12.68
C SER A 52 21.81 -11.88 14.13
N GLU A 53 23.12 -11.99 14.38
CA GLU A 53 23.70 -12.52 15.64
C GLU A 53 23.15 -11.96 16.97
N ASN A 54 22.53 -10.78 16.98
CA ASN A 54 22.11 -10.05 18.18
C ASN A 54 20.70 -9.45 18.11
N ILE A 55 19.75 -10.07 17.41
CA ILE A 55 18.35 -9.56 17.36
C ILE A 55 17.31 -10.64 17.59
N ALA A 56 16.46 -10.39 18.58
CA ALA A 56 15.21 -11.10 18.78
C ALA A 56 14.03 -10.28 18.27
N ALA A 57 12.96 -10.95 17.89
CA ALA A 57 11.73 -10.30 17.47
C ALA A 57 10.50 -11.03 18.00
N PHE A 58 9.42 -10.28 18.06
CA PHE A 58 8.07 -10.77 18.24
C PHE A 58 7.24 -10.39 17.02
N GLY A 59 6.38 -11.31 16.58
CA GLY A 59 5.38 -11.03 15.56
C GLY A 59 4.10 -11.82 15.77
N ALA A 60 2.95 -11.19 15.55
CA ALA A 60 1.65 -11.85 15.58
C ALA A 60 0.60 -11.06 14.77
N TYR A 61 -0.56 -11.69 14.59
CA TYR A 61 -1.77 -11.06 14.08
C TYR A 61 -2.85 -11.19 15.16
N ILE A 62 -3.30 -10.06 15.71
CA ILE A 62 -4.18 -10.06 16.88
C ILE A 62 -5.43 -9.24 16.59
N ALA A 63 -6.59 -9.81 16.88
CA ALA A 63 -7.88 -9.14 16.87
C ALA A 63 -8.43 -9.07 18.30
N ALA A 64 -9.06 -7.96 18.66
CA ALA A 64 -9.73 -7.82 19.94
C ALA A 64 -11.25 -7.97 19.80
N GLU A 65 -11.94 -8.27 20.90
CA GLU A 65 -13.41 -8.21 20.93
C GLU A 65 -13.93 -6.78 20.79
N THR A 66 -13.23 -5.84 21.41
CA THR A 66 -13.47 -4.41 21.36
C THR A 66 -12.14 -3.70 21.08
N PRO A 67 -12.14 -2.56 20.37
CA PRO A 67 -10.90 -1.82 20.15
C PRO A 67 -10.23 -1.45 21.48
N LEU A 68 -8.95 -1.78 21.59
CA LEU A 68 -8.19 -1.62 22.83
C LEU A 68 -6.71 -1.41 22.57
N LYS A 69 -5.96 -1.09 23.63
CA LYS A 69 -4.51 -0.97 23.58
C LYS A 69 -3.85 -2.21 24.16
N LEU A 70 -3.05 -2.88 23.34
CA LEU A 70 -2.19 -4.00 23.74
C LEU A 70 -0.78 -3.49 24.00
N THR A 71 -0.18 -3.82 25.13
CA THR A 71 1.25 -3.60 25.38
C THR A 71 1.97 -4.94 25.30
N ALA A 72 2.97 -5.03 24.42
CA ALA A 72 3.81 -6.21 24.28
C ALA A 72 5.24 -5.87 24.77
N ARG A 73 5.77 -6.66 25.70
CA ARG A 73 7.12 -6.53 26.23
C ARG A 73 7.94 -7.76 25.87
N LEU A 74 8.99 -7.58 25.09
CA LEU A 74 9.93 -8.63 24.70
C LEU A 74 11.18 -8.48 25.57
N CYS A 75 11.61 -9.58 26.19
CA CYS A 75 12.79 -9.65 27.04
C CYS A 75 13.74 -10.71 26.48
N TRP A 76 15.02 -10.38 26.34
CA TRP A 76 16.04 -11.32 25.90
C TRP A 76 17.34 -11.08 26.69
N GLY A 77 17.66 -12.02 27.58
CA GLY A 77 18.72 -11.80 28.57
C GLY A 77 18.39 -10.58 29.43
N ASP A 78 19.34 -9.65 29.55
CA ASP A 78 19.19 -8.39 30.30
C ASP A 78 18.55 -7.25 29.49
N SER A 79 18.28 -7.49 28.20
CA SER A 79 17.67 -6.49 27.32
C SER A 79 16.15 -6.64 27.30
N ASP A 80 15.43 -5.52 27.36
CA ASP A 80 13.98 -5.52 27.20
C ASP A 80 13.46 -4.35 26.37
N ARG A 81 12.30 -4.53 25.75
CA ARG A 81 11.59 -3.48 25.03
C ARG A 81 10.09 -3.69 25.09
N ALA A 82 9.36 -2.65 25.48
CA ALA A 82 7.91 -2.60 25.47
C ALA A 82 7.37 -1.72 24.34
N VAL A 83 6.33 -2.17 23.65
CA VAL A 83 5.66 -1.45 22.57
C VAL A 83 4.14 -1.60 22.71
N ALA A 84 3.43 -0.49 22.56
CA ALA A 84 1.97 -0.51 22.55
C ALA A 84 1.41 -0.49 21.11
N PHE A 85 0.31 -1.20 20.92
CA PHE A 85 -0.42 -1.35 19.66
C PHE A 85 -1.90 -1.06 19.88
N ASP A 86 -2.49 -0.30 18.98
CA ASP A 86 -3.95 -0.12 18.94
C ASP A 86 -4.55 -1.29 18.16
N LEU A 87 -5.28 -2.16 18.86
CA LEU A 87 -5.95 -3.30 18.27
C LEU A 87 -7.36 -2.91 17.81
N ALA A 88 -7.71 -3.38 16.61
CA ALA A 88 -9.07 -3.32 16.09
C ALA A 88 -9.85 -4.61 16.39
N THR A 89 -11.13 -4.59 16.02
CA THR A 89 -11.99 -5.78 16.07
C THR A 89 -11.60 -6.84 15.04
N ASP A 90 -10.98 -6.47 13.91
CA ASP A 90 -10.34 -7.44 13.02
C ASP A 90 -8.84 -7.55 13.30
N PHE A 91 -8.21 -8.56 12.70
CA PHE A 91 -6.80 -8.83 12.86
C PHE A 91 -5.94 -7.61 12.51
N THR A 92 -5.03 -7.31 13.43
CA THR A 92 -4.06 -6.23 13.35
C THR A 92 -2.67 -6.86 13.37
N ARG A 93 -1.79 -6.37 12.49
CA ARG A 93 -0.39 -6.78 12.48
C ARG A 93 0.33 -6.16 13.67
N VAL A 94 0.92 -7.00 14.52
CA VAL A 94 1.72 -6.56 15.66
C VAL A 94 3.10 -7.18 15.60
N GLY A 95 4.11 -6.44 16.03
CA GLY A 95 5.46 -6.97 16.07
C GLY A 95 6.51 -5.88 16.16
N PHE A 96 7.63 -6.23 16.79
CA PHE A 96 8.81 -5.39 16.89
C PHE A 96 10.02 -6.27 17.19
N ALA A 97 11.21 -5.70 16.99
CA ALA A 97 12.48 -6.34 17.30
C ALA A 97 13.21 -5.65 18.45
N LEU A 98 14.08 -6.40 19.11
CA LEU A 98 14.95 -6.03 20.20
C LEU A 98 16.37 -6.44 19.80
N GLY A 99 17.31 -5.49 19.82
CA GLY A 99 18.73 -5.83 19.78
C GLY A 99 19.21 -6.14 21.20
N ALA A 100 20.04 -7.16 21.37
CA ALA A 100 20.62 -7.52 22.66
C ALA A 100 22.12 -7.80 22.51
N ASP A 101 22.91 -7.40 23.50
CA ASP A 101 24.37 -7.60 23.51
C ASP A 101 24.75 -9.02 23.97
N GLU A 102 23.89 -9.66 24.76
CA GLU A 102 24.07 -11.03 25.24
C GLU A 102 22.82 -11.87 24.98
N GLN A 103 23.02 -13.11 24.55
CA GLN A 103 21.94 -14.06 24.35
C GLN A 103 21.53 -14.67 25.68
N GLY A 104 20.22 -14.76 25.91
CA GLY A 104 19.65 -15.34 27.13
C GLY A 104 18.28 -15.96 26.87
N PRO A 105 17.51 -16.27 27.93
CA PRO A 105 16.13 -16.71 27.77
C PRO A 105 15.31 -15.63 27.06
N LEU A 106 14.45 -16.05 26.13
CA LEU A 106 13.57 -15.17 25.38
C LEU A 106 12.15 -15.31 25.94
N SER A 107 11.56 -14.18 26.34
CA SER A 107 10.18 -14.15 26.80
C SER A 107 9.41 -12.95 26.25
N LEU A 108 8.11 -13.13 26.12
CA LEU A 108 7.16 -12.12 25.69
C LEU A 108 6.01 -12.05 26.68
N GLU A 109 5.73 -10.83 27.13
CA GLU A 109 4.57 -10.53 27.94
C GLU A 109 3.59 -9.66 27.14
N LEU A 110 2.36 -10.11 27.01
CA LEU A 110 1.26 -9.36 26.41
C LEU A 110 0.31 -8.90 27.50
N TYR A 111 0.07 -7.59 27.56
CA TYR A 111 -0.79 -6.92 28.54
C TYR A 111 -1.93 -6.20 27.85
N TRP A 112 -3.15 -6.41 28.31
CA TRP A 112 -4.31 -5.66 27.83
C TRP A 112 -5.37 -5.44 28.90
N ASP A 113 -6.11 -4.35 28.70
CA ASP A 113 -7.30 -3.99 29.46
C ASP A 113 -8.46 -3.70 28.51
N GLY A 114 -9.69 -3.79 29.02
CA GLY A 114 -10.91 -3.40 28.31
C GLY A 114 -11.55 -4.50 27.46
N ALA A 115 -11.01 -5.72 27.44
CA ALA A 115 -11.64 -6.87 26.78
C ALA A 115 -11.40 -8.18 27.52
N TYR A 116 -12.36 -9.09 27.38
CA TYR A 116 -12.30 -10.43 27.96
C TYR A 116 -11.42 -11.38 27.14
N ALA A 117 -11.30 -11.14 25.84
CA ALA A 117 -10.54 -12.01 24.97
C ALA A 117 -9.82 -11.29 23.82
N LEU A 118 -8.74 -11.94 23.37
CA LEU A 118 -7.99 -11.64 22.16
C LEU A 118 -7.97 -12.90 21.28
N ASP A 119 -8.14 -12.71 19.98
CA ASP A 119 -7.96 -13.74 18.96
C ASP A 119 -6.57 -13.58 18.34
N ILE A 120 -5.73 -14.62 18.44
CA ILE A 120 -4.29 -14.57 18.12
C ILE A 120 -3.94 -15.61 17.05
N TRP A 121 -3.23 -15.18 16.01
CA TRP A 121 -2.65 -16.06 15.01
C TRP A 121 -1.19 -15.71 14.73
N GLY A 122 -0.38 -16.74 14.44
CA GLY A 122 1.00 -16.58 14.02
C GLY A 122 1.86 -15.92 15.09
N LEU A 123 1.53 -16.07 16.38
CA LEU A 123 2.37 -15.51 17.42
C LEU A 123 3.65 -16.33 17.50
N ASP A 124 4.76 -15.67 17.24
CA ASP A 124 6.08 -16.26 17.30
C ASP A 124 7.05 -15.28 17.93
N ILE A 125 8.02 -15.83 18.66
CA ILE A 125 9.14 -15.10 19.23
C ILE A 125 10.42 -15.87 18.96
N GLY A 126 11.45 -15.17 18.51
CA GLY A 126 12.71 -15.84 18.21
C GLY A 126 13.75 -14.89 17.66
N PRO A 127 14.96 -15.40 17.38
CA PRO A 127 15.95 -14.65 16.64
C PRO A 127 15.42 -14.24 15.27
N ALA A 128 15.62 -12.97 14.89
CA ALA A 128 15.14 -12.48 13.61
C ALA A 128 15.99 -13.07 12.48
N ALA A 129 15.36 -13.79 11.56
CA ALA A 129 16.01 -14.38 10.39
C ALA A 129 16.05 -13.37 9.22
N ILE A 130 16.63 -12.20 9.46
CA ILE A 130 16.66 -11.09 8.49
C ILE A 130 17.57 -11.49 7.32
N PRO A 131 17.07 -11.51 6.07
CA PRO A 131 17.90 -11.87 4.93
C PRO A 131 19.09 -10.91 4.69
N ASP A 132 20.18 -11.45 4.16
CA ASP A 132 21.38 -10.70 3.78
C ASP A 132 21.07 -9.47 2.91
N GLY A 133 21.78 -8.37 3.17
CA GLY A 133 21.67 -7.10 2.44
C GLY A 133 20.61 -6.13 3.00
N ILE A 134 19.83 -6.52 3.99
CA ILE A 134 18.88 -5.64 4.67
C ILE A 134 19.59 -4.89 5.80
N VAL A 135 19.50 -3.56 5.80
CA VAL A 135 20.11 -2.72 6.84
C VAL A 135 19.32 -2.82 8.14
N LEU A 136 20.02 -3.16 9.21
CA LEU A 136 19.42 -3.45 10.51
C LEU A 136 18.65 -2.31 11.14
N ALA A 137 19.18 -1.09 11.01
CA ALA A 137 18.53 0.12 11.47
C ALA A 137 17.15 0.30 10.84
N ASP A 138 16.97 -0.14 9.58
CA ASP A 138 15.68 -0.05 8.89
C ASP A 138 14.67 -1.04 9.45
N VAL A 139 15.11 -2.21 9.92
CA VAL A 139 14.25 -3.21 10.57
C VAL A 139 13.83 -2.75 11.97
N LEU A 140 14.78 -2.22 12.76
CA LEU A 140 14.53 -1.73 14.12
C LEU A 140 13.71 -0.43 14.18
N GLY A 141 13.81 0.40 13.13
CA GLY A 141 13.07 1.66 12.97
C GLY A 141 11.83 1.54 12.07
N ALA A 142 12.03 1.50 10.74
CA ALA A 142 10.96 1.56 9.72
C ALA A 142 10.22 0.22 9.47
N GLY A 143 10.77 -0.90 9.98
CA GLY A 143 10.24 -2.25 9.84
C GLY A 143 8.86 -2.44 10.45
N ARG A 144 8.48 -1.61 11.44
CA ARG A 144 7.14 -1.66 12.08
C ARG A 144 5.98 -1.62 11.10
N SER A 145 6.09 -0.88 10.00
CA SER A 145 5.01 -0.74 9.01
C SER A 145 4.66 -2.04 8.28
N ILE A 146 5.61 -2.98 8.24
CA ILE A 146 5.51 -4.30 7.60
C ILE A 146 5.97 -5.42 8.55
N ALA A 147 5.91 -5.16 9.86
CA ALA A 147 5.90 -6.19 10.87
C ALA A 147 4.49 -6.81 10.89
N PRO A 148 4.36 -8.10 11.21
CA PRO A 148 5.42 -9.00 11.67
C PRO A 148 6.27 -9.62 10.55
N GLU A 149 5.88 -9.47 9.28
CA GLU A 149 6.45 -10.26 8.18
C GLU A 149 7.95 -9.99 7.94
N THR A 150 8.44 -8.83 8.39
CA THR A 150 9.83 -8.41 8.26
C THR A 150 10.82 -9.24 9.06
N PHE A 151 10.38 -9.94 10.12
CA PHE A 151 11.28 -10.70 11.02
C PHE A 151 11.51 -12.14 10.57
N TYR A 152 10.78 -12.59 9.54
CA TYR A 152 10.89 -13.94 8.99
C TYR A 152 10.63 -15.08 9.98
N LEU A 153 9.99 -14.76 11.10
CA LEU A 153 9.38 -15.69 12.05
C LEU A 153 8.34 -16.61 11.37
N ASP A 154 8.06 -17.74 11.99
CA ASP A 154 7.09 -18.72 11.53
C ASP A 154 5.68 -18.32 11.99
N HIS A 155 4.82 -18.05 11.02
CA HIS A 155 3.43 -17.66 11.25
C HIS A 155 2.45 -18.69 10.67
N ALA A 156 2.91 -19.92 10.42
CA ALA A 156 2.11 -21.00 9.85
C ALA A 156 1.15 -21.65 10.86
N VAL A 157 1.40 -21.47 12.16
CA VAL A 157 0.57 -21.96 13.27
C VAL A 157 0.05 -20.81 14.13
N ALA A 158 -0.91 -21.06 15.01
CA ALA A 158 -1.54 -20.00 15.81
C ALA A 158 -0.60 -19.44 16.90
N LEU A 159 0.07 -20.31 17.65
CA LEU A 159 1.12 -20.00 18.61
C LEU A 159 2.33 -20.88 18.32
N ASN A 160 3.49 -20.27 18.15
CA ASN A 160 4.79 -20.91 17.95
C ASN A 160 5.74 -20.55 19.11
N ALA A 161 5.20 -20.53 20.34
CA ALA A 161 5.92 -20.25 21.56
C ALA A 161 5.22 -20.97 22.72
N ASP A 162 5.97 -21.29 23.76
CA ASP A 162 5.47 -22.00 24.92
C ASP A 162 4.71 -21.05 25.84
N LEU A 163 3.54 -21.48 26.32
CA LEU A 163 2.72 -20.70 27.23
C LEU A 163 3.17 -20.94 28.68
N GLU A 164 3.52 -19.87 29.39
CA GLU A 164 3.94 -19.98 30.78
C GLU A 164 2.73 -20.12 31.74
N PRO A 165 2.82 -20.99 32.77
CA PRO A 165 1.79 -21.12 33.79
C PRO A 165 1.52 -19.85 34.60
N SER A 166 2.44 -18.88 34.54
CA SER A 166 2.32 -17.56 35.18
C SER A 166 1.36 -16.60 34.45
N SER A 167 0.82 -17.02 33.30
CA SER A 167 -0.19 -16.27 32.55
C SER A 167 -1.50 -16.16 33.33
N ASP A 168 -2.09 -14.96 33.35
CA ASP A 168 -3.40 -14.71 33.96
C ASP A 168 -4.55 -15.09 33.01
N ALA A 169 -4.28 -15.08 31.70
CA ALA A 169 -5.22 -15.49 30.67
C ALA A 169 -5.02 -16.95 30.25
N ALA A 170 -6.12 -17.66 30.04
CA ALA A 170 -6.16 -19.00 29.46
C ALA A 170 -6.20 -18.93 27.93
N VAL A 171 -5.75 -19.98 27.25
CA VAL A 171 -5.80 -20.09 25.78
C VAL A 171 -6.68 -21.26 25.36
N ALA A 172 -7.62 -21.01 24.46
CA ALA A 172 -8.46 -22.04 23.82
C ALA A 172 -8.16 -22.13 22.31
N GLU A 173 -8.28 -23.33 21.75
CA GLU A 173 -8.03 -23.64 20.33
C GLU A 173 -9.17 -23.17 19.38
N GLU A 174 -10.20 -22.53 19.92
CA GLU A 174 -11.44 -22.20 19.22
C GLU A 174 -11.67 -20.69 19.02
N GLY A 175 -10.67 -19.98 18.51
CA GLY A 175 -10.81 -18.58 18.12
C GLY A 175 -11.56 -18.37 16.80
N ARG A 176 -11.39 -17.17 16.25
CA ARG A 176 -11.99 -16.69 15.01
C ARG A 176 -11.41 -17.35 13.76
N TRP A 177 -12.23 -17.43 12.72
CA TRP A 177 -11.80 -17.84 11.39
C TRP A 177 -10.98 -16.75 10.71
N LEU A 178 -9.92 -17.16 10.03
CA LEU A 178 -9.14 -16.32 9.12
C LEU A 178 -8.65 -17.11 7.91
N HIS A 179 -8.08 -16.39 6.94
CA HIS A 179 -7.52 -16.98 5.73
C HIS A 179 -6.02 -16.75 5.68
N LEU A 180 -5.28 -17.79 5.31
CA LEU A 180 -3.87 -17.71 5.01
C LEU A 180 -3.66 -17.79 3.51
N LYS A 181 -2.63 -17.10 3.05
CA LYS A 181 -2.15 -17.17 1.68
C LYS A 181 -0.64 -17.37 1.69
N LYS A 182 -0.18 -18.25 0.81
CA LYS A 182 1.24 -18.50 0.65
C LYS A 182 1.93 -17.38 -0.14
N CYS A 183 3.07 -16.93 0.37
CA CYS A 183 3.96 -16.02 -0.35
C CYS A 183 4.71 -16.79 -1.44
N SER A 184 4.63 -16.33 -2.69
CA SER A 184 5.36 -16.98 -3.79
C SER A 184 6.88 -16.93 -3.56
N TYR A 185 7.39 -15.86 -2.92
CA TYR A 185 8.83 -15.67 -2.73
C TYR A 185 9.39 -16.49 -1.56
N CYS A 186 8.89 -16.29 -0.33
CA CYS A 186 9.44 -16.93 0.86
C CYS A 186 8.70 -18.21 1.28
N GLY A 187 7.62 -18.59 0.60
CA GLY A 187 6.88 -19.82 0.90
C GLY A 187 6.02 -19.79 2.17
N ARG A 188 6.21 -18.83 3.07
CA ARG A 188 5.41 -18.69 4.31
C ARG A 188 3.92 -18.53 4.01
N LEU A 189 3.10 -19.23 4.80
CA LEU A 189 1.65 -19.01 4.89
C LEU A 189 1.40 -17.83 5.82
N LEU A 190 0.75 -16.78 5.30
CA LEU A 190 0.56 -15.53 6.04
C LEU A 190 -0.90 -15.07 5.95
N PRO A 191 -1.45 -14.47 7.01
CA PRO A 191 -2.82 -13.96 7.02
C PRO A 191 -3.16 -12.95 5.92
N VAL A 192 -4.36 -13.12 5.37
CA VAL A 192 -5.04 -12.17 4.50
C VAL A 192 -6.45 -11.89 5.02
N ASP A 193 -6.89 -10.65 4.82
CA ASP A 193 -8.23 -10.21 5.15
C ASP A 193 -9.05 -10.17 3.86
N MET A 194 -10.15 -10.93 3.85
CA MET A 194 -11.03 -11.04 2.69
C MET A 194 -12.03 -9.89 2.59
N ASN A 195 -12.28 -9.20 3.71
CA ASN A 195 -13.20 -8.06 3.77
C ASN A 195 -12.44 -6.75 3.55
N ARG A 196 -11.23 -6.63 4.11
CA ARG A 196 -10.36 -5.44 3.96
C ARG A 196 -9.09 -5.79 3.22
N LEU A 197 -9.23 -5.97 1.90
CA LEU A 197 -8.13 -6.37 1.01
C LEU A 197 -6.89 -5.51 1.19
N GLY A 198 -5.79 -6.15 1.56
CA GLY A 198 -4.53 -5.48 1.79
C GLY A 198 -4.42 -4.75 3.14
N SER A 199 -5.13 -5.16 4.19
CA SER A 199 -4.86 -4.74 5.57
C SER A 199 -3.71 -5.54 6.22
N LEU A 200 -3.59 -6.83 5.88
CA LEU A 200 -2.62 -7.78 6.46
C LEU A 200 -1.38 -8.01 5.56
N ALA A 201 -0.91 -9.25 5.43
CA ALA A 201 0.44 -9.57 4.95
C ALA A 201 0.71 -9.34 3.46
N PHE A 202 -0.32 -9.08 2.67
CA PHE A 202 -0.22 -8.85 1.23
C PHE A 202 -0.83 -7.49 0.86
N HIS A 203 -0.45 -6.94 -0.29
CA HIS A 203 -1.16 -5.79 -0.85
C HIS A 203 -2.32 -6.25 -1.75
N LYS A 204 -3.37 -5.43 -1.86
CA LYS A 204 -4.47 -5.60 -2.83
C LYS A 204 -3.94 -5.64 -4.27
N HIS A 205 -4.45 -6.56 -5.07
CA HIS A 205 -4.22 -6.65 -6.51
C HIS A 205 -5.44 -7.26 -7.23
N ASN A 206 -6.26 -6.42 -7.86
CA ASN A 206 -7.55 -6.85 -8.44
C ASN A 206 -7.45 -7.96 -9.49
N ALA A 207 -6.41 -7.94 -10.33
CA ALA A 207 -6.20 -8.97 -11.36
C ALA A 207 -5.76 -10.35 -10.84
N LYS A 208 -5.63 -10.56 -9.53
CA LYS A 208 -5.25 -11.85 -8.93
C LYS A 208 -6.50 -12.56 -8.44
N ARG A 209 -6.53 -13.90 -8.52
CA ARG A 209 -7.66 -14.74 -8.06
C ARG A 209 -8.00 -14.48 -6.60
N THR A 210 -6.98 -14.33 -5.75
CA THR A 210 -7.15 -14.02 -4.33
C THR A 210 -7.37 -12.53 -4.04
N HIS A 211 -7.36 -11.68 -5.07
CA HIS A 211 -7.27 -10.22 -4.97
C HIS A 211 -6.06 -9.69 -4.17
N HIS A 212 -5.06 -10.54 -3.92
CA HIS A 212 -3.82 -10.22 -3.22
C HIS A 212 -2.60 -10.48 -4.11
N GLN A 213 -1.54 -9.69 -3.93
CA GLN A 213 -0.25 -9.89 -4.61
C GLN A 213 0.31 -11.31 -4.41
N ASN A 214 1.19 -11.75 -5.30
CA ASN A 214 1.83 -13.06 -5.15
C ASN A 214 2.81 -13.07 -3.96
N GLU A 215 3.53 -11.97 -3.77
CA GLU A 215 4.52 -11.78 -2.72
C GLU A 215 3.95 -11.02 -1.51
N CYS A 216 4.39 -11.39 -0.30
CA CYS A 216 4.07 -10.67 0.93
C CYS A 216 4.75 -9.29 0.95
N ARG A 217 4.29 -8.40 1.83
CA ARG A 217 4.81 -7.02 1.97
C ARG A 217 6.31 -6.98 2.21
N SER A 218 6.79 -7.82 3.13
CA SER A 218 8.20 -7.93 3.49
C SER A 218 9.06 -8.34 2.28
N CYS A 219 8.76 -9.47 1.62
CA CYS A 219 9.52 -9.89 0.44
C CYS A 219 9.43 -8.89 -0.71
N LYS A 220 8.26 -8.27 -0.92
CA LYS A 220 8.10 -7.24 -1.95
C LYS A 220 9.00 -6.04 -1.67
N LYS A 221 9.10 -5.59 -0.43
CA LYS A 221 9.99 -4.49 -0.04
C LYS A 221 11.45 -4.91 -0.15
N TRP A 222 11.88 -5.82 0.71
CA TRP A 222 13.30 -6.08 0.95
C TRP A 222 13.98 -6.91 -0.13
N ARG A 223 13.26 -7.86 -0.74
CA ARG A 223 13.88 -8.83 -1.67
C ARG A 223 13.69 -8.43 -3.14
N ILE A 224 12.64 -7.67 -3.43
CA ILE A 224 12.29 -7.30 -4.80
C ILE A 224 12.53 -5.81 -5.02
N ASN A 225 11.86 -4.95 -4.27
CA ASN A 225 11.94 -3.51 -4.51
C ASN A 225 13.32 -2.95 -4.17
N ASP A 226 13.96 -3.38 -3.08
CA ASP A 226 15.26 -2.83 -2.68
C ASP A 226 16.41 -3.29 -3.59
N ASN A 227 16.24 -4.41 -4.30
CA ASN A 227 17.18 -4.82 -5.36
C ASN A 227 16.87 -4.15 -6.70
N PHE A 228 15.59 -3.97 -7.03
CA PHE A 228 15.16 -3.50 -8.37
C PHE A 228 15.01 -1.98 -8.48
N ASN A 229 14.72 -1.28 -7.38
CA ASN A 229 14.55 0.17 -7.40
C ASN A 229 15.88 0.91 -7.57
N PRO A 230 17.01 0.49 -6.96
CA PRO A 230 18.30 1.12 -7.22
C PRO A 230 18.77 0.98 -8.67
N SER A 231 18.39 -0.10 -9.36
CA SER A 231 18.71 -0.28 -10.79
C SER A 231 17.84 0.55 -11.73
N ARG A 232 16.84 1.29 -11.22
CA ARG A 232 15.98 2.16 -12.02
C ARG A 232 16.45 3.61 -11.95
N THR A 233 16.38 4.31 -13.07
CA THR A 233 16.53 5.77 -13.07
C THR A 233 15.32 6.44 -12.40
N VAL A 234 15.50 7.70 -11.95
CA VAL A 234 14.40 8.49 -11.37
C VAL A 234 13.22 8.62 -12.34
N ASP A 235 13.51 8.77 -13.64
CA ASP A 235 12.51 8.77 -14.71
C ASP A 235 11.72 7.45 -14.73
N GLN A 236 12.40 6.31 -14.77
CA GLN A 236 11.75 4.99 -14.85
C GLN A 236 10.84 4.71 -13.64
N LEU A 237 11.26 5.11 -12.44
CA LEU A 237 10.44 5.01 -11.23
C LEU A 237 9.19 5.88 -11.33
N HIS A 238 9.35 7.14 -11.76
CA HIS A 238 8.26 8.08 -11.89
C HIS A 238 7.26 7.67 -12.97
N GLU A 239 7.73 7.31 -14.16
CA GLU A 239 6.92 6.83 -15.27
C GLU A 239 6.07 5.64 -14.86
N SER A 240 6.66 4.67 -14.15
CA SER A 240 5.93 3.50 -13.65
C SER A 240 4.75 3.89 -12.73
N SER A 241 4.94 4.92 -11.90
CA SER A 241 3.89 5.46 -11.03
C SER A 241 2.79 6.16 -11.82
N VAL A 242 3.16 7.06 -12.74
CA VAL A 242 2.18 7.81 -13.56
C VAL A 242 1.37 6.88 -14.45
N ILE A 243 2.01 5.93 -15.11
CA ILE A 243 1.34 4.91 -15.93
C ILE A 243 0.33 4.13 -15.12
N THR A 244 0.68 3.74 -13.89
CA THR A 244 -0.23 3.00 -13.01
C THR A 244 -1.43 3.85 -12.62
N ARG A 245 -1.25 5.13 -12.33
CA ARG A 245 -2.32 6.06 -11.98
C ARG A 245 -3.25 6.32 -13.17
N GLU A 246 -2.70 6.58 -14.35
CA GLU A 246 -3.48 6.90 -15.54
C GLU A 246 -4.21 5.70 -16.12
N ARG A 247 -3.58 4.51 -16.13
CA ARG A 247 -4.25 3.26 -16.53
C ARG A 247 -5.49 2.97 -15.69
N LYS A 248 -5.51 3.36 -14.41
CA LYS A 248 -6.71 3.20 -13.57
C LYS A 248 -7.87 4.06 -14.04
N ILE A 249 -7.60 5.21 -14.65
CA ILE A 249 -8.61 6.11 -15.18
C ILE A 249 -8.89 5.71 -16.63
N PHE A 250 -7.94 5.81 -17.55
CA PHE A 250 -8.21 5.64 -18.98
C PHE A 250 -8.30 4.19 -19.45
N LEU A 251 -8.10 3.19 -18.58
CA LEU A 251 -8.04 1.75 -18.91
C LEU A 251 -6.99 1.36 -19.96
N GLN A 252 -6.14 2.33 -20.34
CA GLN A 252 -5.06 2.19 -21.30
C GLN A 252 -3.85 3.00 -20.85
N GLU A 253 -2.69 2.75 -21.44
CA GLU A 253 -1.50 3.58 -21.20
C GLU A 253 -1.52 4.80 -22.13
N SER A 254 -1.20 5.99 -21.60
CA SER A 254 -1.05 7.22 -22.40
C SER A 254 -0.10 6.99 -23.58
N ILE A 255 -0.51 7.42 -24.77
CA ILE A 255 0.28 7.30 -26.01
C ILE A 255 1.63 7.97 -25.83
N ILE A 256 1.65 9.16 -25.21
CA ILE A 256 2.87 9.92 -24.93
C ILE A 256 3.82 9.11 -24.04
N LEU A 257 3.31 8.44 -23.00
CA LEU A 257 4.14 7.57 -22.15
C LEU A 257 4.63 6.32 -22.89
N GLN A 258 3.83 5.77 -23.82
CA GLN A 258 4.28 4.67 -24.69
C GLN A 258 5.39 5.12 -25.64
N GLU A 259 5.33 6.35 -26.15
CA GLU A 259 6.34 6.93 -27.03
C GLU A 259 7.62 7.26 -26.27
N ILE A 260 7.52 7.86 -25.08
CA ILE A 260 8.66 8.14 -24.20
C ILE A 260 9.40 6.86 -23.85
N LYS A 261 8.67 5.77 -23.55
CA LYS A 261 9.25 4.44 -23.30
C LYS A 261 10.05 3.85 -24.45
N LYS A 262 9.76 4.23 -25.70
CA LYS A 262 10.46 3.75 -26.88
C LYS A 262 11.77 4.50 -27.14
N ARG A 263 12.04 5.58 -26.40
CA ARG A 263 13.23 6.41 -26.58
C ARG A 263 14.44 5.81 -25.84
N THR A 264 15.62 6.03 -26.39
CA THR A 264 16.90 5.88 -25.69
C THR A 264 17.35 7.28 -25.25
N GLY A 265 17.02 7.69 -24.02
CA GLY A 265 17.36 9.03 -23.52
C GLY A 265 16.65 9.41 -22.21
N GLU A 266 16.70 10.69 -21.85
CA GLU A 266 16.02 11.27 -20.68
C GLU A 266 14.50 11.08 -20.74
N GLY A 267 13.88 10.73 -19.61
CA GLY A 267 12.43 10.61 -19.50
C GLY A 267 11.74 11.97 -19.38
N LEU A 268 10.40 11.96 -19.34
CA LEU A 268 9.60 13.19 -19.25
C LEU A 268 9.93 14.00 -18.00
N LYS A 269 10.25 13.33 -16.88
CA LYS A 269 10.54 14.03 -15.63
C LYS A 269 11.83 14.84 -15.72
N SER A 270 12.89 14.26 -16.27
CA SER A 270 14.14 14.97 -16.53
C SER A 270 13.95 16.10 -17.54
N GLN A 271 13.26 15.87 -18.67
CA GLN A 271 13.01 16.90 -19.68
C GLN A 271 12.26 18.11 -19.11
N VAL A 272 11.20 17.86 -18.33
CA VAL A 272 10.44 18.93 -17.65
C VAL A 272 11.29 19.60 -16.60
N TRP A 273 12.07 18.86 -15.82
CA TRP A 273 12.95 19.45 -14.79
C TRP A 273 13.96 20.44 -15.39
N GLU A 274 14.62 20.07 -16.50
CA GLU A 274 15.55 20.97 -17.19
C GLU A 274 14.83 22.17 -17.83
N ARG A 275 13.66 21.95 -18.43
CA ARG A 275 12.85 23.03 -19.03
C ARG A 275 12.45 24.12 -18.03
N PHE A 276 12.28 23.76 -16.75
CA PHE A 276 11.94 24.68 -15.67
C PHE A 276 13.18 25.14 -14.87
N ASP A 277 14.37 25.09 -15.47
CA ASP A 277 15.64 25.52 -14.84
C ASP A 277 15.87 24.86 -13.47
N ARG A 278 15.46 23.59 -13.34
CA ARG A 278 15.63 22.79 -12.12
C ARG A 278 14.97 23.39 -10.88
N ARG A 279 13.95 24.23 -11.08
CA ARG A 279 13.22 24.93 -10.02
C ARG A 279 11.74 24.56 -10.02
N CYS A 280 11.13 24.68 -8.85
CA CYS A 280 9.68 24.67 -8.74
C CYS A 280 9.12 25.91 -9.45
N PHE A 281 8.19 25.71 -10.37
CA PHE A 281 7.56 26.81 -11.10
C PHE A 281 6.86 27.81 -10.16
N ASN A 282 6.15 27.32 -9.15
CA ASN A 282 5.34 28.18 -8.28
C ASN A 282 6.17 29.01 -7.28
N CYS A 283 7.12 28.37 -6.59
CA CYS A 283 7.88 29.02 -5.51
C CYS A 283 9.35 29.33 -5.87
N ALA A 284 9.77 29.06 -7.10
CA ALA A 284 11.13 29.27 -7.63
C ALA A 284 12.27 28.54 -6.90
N LYS A 285 11.96 27.70 -5.90
CA LYS A 285 12.94 26.92 -5.14
C LYS A 285 13.63 25.91 -6.06
N SER A 286 14.97 25.90 -6.04
CA SER A 286 15.77 24.85 -6.68
C SER A 286 15.43 23.49 -6.08
N ILE A 287 15.13 22.51 -6.92
CA ILE A 287 14.75 21.17 -6.51
C ILE A 287 15.58 20.13 -7.25
N PRO A 288 16.16 19.13 -6.57
CA PRO A 288 16.82 18.02 -7.25
C PRO A 288 15.78 17.16 -7.98
N LEU A 289 16.19 16.50 -9.07
CA LEU A 289 15.32 15.65 -9.89
C LEU A 289 14.52 14.62 -9.06
N SER A 290 15.13 14.04 -8.02
CA SER A 290 14.46 13.07 -7.13
C SER A 290 13.24 13.66 -6.39
N GLN A 291 13.23 14.97 -6.12
CA GLN A 291 12.18 15.67 -5.38
C GLN A 291 11.13 16.35 -6.27
N VAL A 292 11.36 16.40 -7.59
CA VAL A 292 10.40 16.94 -8.56
C VAL A 292 9.10 16.13 -8.52
N GLN A 293 7.98 16.82 -8.46
CA GLN A 293 6.67 16.29 -8.80
C GLN A 293 6.31 16.79 -10.20
N LEU A 294 6.01 15.87 -11.12
CA LEU A 294 5.39 16.26 -12.38
C LEU A 294 3.91 16.49 -12.16
N ASP A 295 3.53 17.76 -12.29
CA ASP A 295 2.15 18.19 -12.21
C ASP A 295 1.49 18.08 -13.59
N HIS A 296 0.29 17.50 -13.58
CA HIS A 296 -0.66 17.61 -14.67
C HIS A 296 -1.11 19.07 -14.77
N THR A 297 -0.45 19.85 -15.65
CA THR A 297 -0.77 21.27 -15.87
C THR A 297 -2.26 21.45 -16.09
N ARG A 298 -2.83 20.64 -16.99
CA ARG A 298 -4.27 20.41 -17.11
C ARG A 298 -4.64 19.21 -16.23
N PRO A 299 -5.58 19.30 -15.27
CA PRO A 299 -5.66 18.28 -14.22
C PRO A 299 -6.25 16.94 -14.69
N LEU A 300 -5.64 15.84 -14.23
CA LEU A 300 -6.08 14.46 -14.50
C LEU A 300 -7.53 14.19 -14.05
N ALA A 301 -8.02 14.87 -13.01
CA ALA A 301 -9.40 14.76 -12.55
C ALA A 301 -10.43 15.21 -13.60
N TYR A 302 -10.02 16.08 -14.53
CA TYR A 302 -10.81 16.54 -15.68
C TYR A 302 -10.36 15.83 -16.98
N LEU A 303 -9.87 14.60 -16.84
CA LEU A 303 -9.53 13.67 -17.92
C LEU A 303 -8.31 14.07 -18.78
N TRP A 304 -7.46 14.98 -18.29
CA TRP A 304 -6.21 15.34 -18.97
C TRP A 304 -5.06 14.42 -18.54
N PRO A 305 -4.58 13.51 -19.42
CA PRO A 305 -3.41 12.70 -19.14
C PRO A 305 -2.15 13.57 -19.04
N ILE A 306 -1.08 13.01 -18.48
CA ILE A 306 0.23 13.65 -18.50
C ILE A 306 0.70 13.73 -19.96
N ASP A 307 1.31 14.85 -20.29
CA ASP A 307 1.79 15.16 -21.61
C ASP A 307 3.08 15.99 -21.52
N GLU A 308 3.60 16.39 -22.67
CA GLU A 308 4.77 17.25 -22.80
C GLU A 308 4.59 18.61 -22.10
N HIS A 309 3.38 19.03 -21.77
CA HIS A 309 3.11 20.32 -21.14
C HIS A 309 3.13 20.26 -19.61
N ALA A 310 3.51 19.14 -19.01
CA ALA A 310 3.63 18.97 -17.56
C ALA A 310 4.47 20.06 -16.88
N THR A 311 4.10 20.41 -15.65
CA THR A 311 4.73 21.47 -14.86
C THR A 311 5.67 20.88 -13.79
N CYS A 312 6.83 21.50 -13.61
CA CYS A 312 7.79 21.15 -12.56
C CYS A 312 7.39 21.79 -11.22
N LEU A 313 6.97 20.99 -10.22
CA LEU A 313 6.63 21.49 -8.88
C LEU A 313 7.38 20.75 -7.78
N CYS A 314 7.59 21.42 -6.63
CA CYS A 314 7.97 20.73 -5.39
C CYS A 314 6.74 20.03 -4.77
N ALA A 315 6.97 19.09 -3.83
CA ALA A 315 5.92 18.35 -3.16
C ALA A 315 4.85 19.25 -2.51
N GLU A 316 5.28 20.33 -1.85
CA GLU A 316 4.38 21.28 -1.18
C GLU A 316 3.46 22.01 -2.18
N CYS A 317 4.02 22.62 -3.23
CA CYS A 317 3.23 23.32 -4.24
C CYS A 317 2.32 22.37 -5.02
N ASN A 318 2.78 21.15 -5.34
CA ASN A 318 1.96 20.13 -6.00
C ASN A 318 0.78 19.69 -5.12
N ASN A 319 1.03 19.44 -3.84
CA ASN A 319 -0.01 19.08 -2.87
C ASN A 319 -0.99 20.23 -2.60
N ASN A 320 -0.54 21.48 -2.74
CA ASN A 320 -1.41 22.64 -2.68
C ASN A 320 -2.25 22.76 -3.96
N LYS A 321 -1.66 22.62 -5.15
CA LYS A 321 -2.39 22.73 -6.43
C LYS A 321 -3.49 21.68 -6.57
N LYS A 322 -3.21 20.41 -6.24
CA LYS A 322 -4.14 19.26 -6.35
C LYS A 322 -4.75 19.14 -7.77
N ASP A 323 -6.07 19.14 -7.86
CA ASP A 323 -6.87 19.04 -9.09
C ASP A 323 -7.33 20.39 -9.63
N ARG A 324 -6.83 21.51 -9.09
CA ARG A 324 -7.18 22.86 -9.55
C ARG A 324 -6.60 23.15 -10.93
N PHE A 325 -7.39 23.85 -11.75
CA PHE A 325 -6.93 24.40 -13.02
C PHE A 325 -5.84 25.47 -12.79
N PRO A 326 -4.96 25.72 -13.77
CA PRO A 326 -3.93 26.75 -13.65
C PRO A 326 -4.49 28.12 -13.24
N VAL A 327 -5.62 28.52 -13.84
CA VAL A 327 -6.30 29.80 -13.54
C VAL A 327 -6.76 29.96 -12.09
N ASP A 328 -6.99 28.85 -11.38
CA ASP A 328 -7.44 28.84 -9.98
C ASP A 328 -6.27 28.78 -8.98
N PHE A 329 -5.03 28.72 -9.46
CA PHE A 329 -3.85 28.51 -8.63
C PHE A 329 -2.73 29.51 -8.88
N TYR A 330 -2.51 29.90 -10.14
CA TYR A 330 -1.45 30.81 -10.53
C TYR A 330 -2.00 32.22 -10.78
N SER A 331 -1.17 33.23 -10.49
CA SER A 331 -1.42 34.62 -10.90
C SER A 331 -1.33 34.79 -12.42
N GLU A 332 -1.87 35.88 -12.96
CA GLU A 332 -1.83 36.15 -14.41
C GLU A 332 -0.39 36.18 -14.96
N SER A 333 0.55 36.81 -14.25
CA SER A 333 1.96 36.86 -14.65
C SER A 333 2.57 35.47 -14.69
N GLN A 334 2.27 34.62 -13.69
CA GLN A 334 2.67 33.22 -13.70
C GLN A 334 2.01 32.46 -14.87
N LEU A 335 0.74 32.67 -15.20
CA LEU A 335 0.10 31.97 -16.32
C LEU A 335 0.75 32.30 -17.67
N ARG A 336 1.13 33.56 -17.88
CA ARG A 336 1.86 33.98 -19.10
C ARG A 336 3.25 33.36 -19.16
N GLU A 337 3.94 33.30 -18.03
CA GLU A 337 5.25 32.66 -17.94
C GLU A 337 5.15 31.14 -18.13
N LEU A 338 4.15 30.50 -17.52
CA LEU A 338 3.88 29.08 -17.68
C LEU A 338 3.62 28.74 -19.14
N SER A 339 2.81 29.55 -19.84
CA SER A 339 2.54 29.40 -21.27
C SER A 339 3.82 29.38 -22.09
N ARG A 340 4.74 30.30 -21.80
CA ARG A 340 6.04 30.41 -22.48
C ARG A 340 6.93 29.19 -22.23
N ILE A 341 6.95 28.67 -21.01
CA ILE A 341 7.82 27.55 -20.62
C ILE A 341 7.25 26.21 -21.09
N CYS A 342 5.99 25.92 -20.79
CA CYS A 342 5.39 24.60 -21.05
C CYS A 342 4.84 24.45 -22.47
N GLY A 343 4.67 25.55 -23.20
CA GLY A 343 4.18 25.55 -24.58
C GLY A 343 2.66 25.47 -24.74
N LEU A 344 1.87 25.48 -23.65
CA LEU A 344 0.42 25.64 -23.74
C LEU A 344 0.05 27.10 -23.99
N GLY A 345 -0.92 27.35 -24.86
CA GLY A 345 -1.40 28.71 -25.09
C GLY A 345 -2.00 29.32 -23.82
N TYR A 346 -1.79 30.62 -23.59
CA TYR A 346 -2.38 31.33 -22.45
C TYR A 346 -3.90 31.14 -22.38
N GLY A 347 -4.58 31.17 -23.53
CA GLY A 347 -6.02 30.92 -23.64
C GLY A 347 -6.45 29.56 -23.07
N GLU A 348 -5.63 28.52 -23.24
CA GLU A 348 -5.90 27.20 -22.67
C GLU A 348 -5.66 27.17 -21.17
N LEU A 349 -4.62 27.86 -20.68
CA LEU A 349 -4.30 27.89 -19.24
C LEU A 349 -5.36 28.63 -18.42
N VAL A 350 -6.05 29.60 -19.01
CA VAL A 350 -7.15 30.33 -18.35
C VAL A 350 -8.49 29.61 -18.44
N GLN A 351 -8.58 28.53 -19.22
CA GLN A 351 -9.81 27.79 -19.43
C GLN A 351 -9.95 26.60 -18.47
N LYS A 352 -11.16 26.45 -17.92
CA LYS A 352 -11.56 25.22 -17.23
C LYS A 352 -12.25 24.32 -18.23
N SER A 353 -11.60 23.23 -18.60
CA SER A 353 -12.10 22.31 -19.63
C SER A 353 -11.89 20.85 -19.23
N VAL A 354 -12.79 20.01 -19.70
CA VAL A 354 -12.62 18.55 -19.69
C VAL A 354 -11.93 18.14 -20.99
N ASN A 355 -11.04 17.14 -20.92
CA ASN A 355 -10.51 16.55 -22.14
C ASN A 355 -11.63 15.80 -22.88
N MET A 356 -12.16 16.43 -23.94
CA MET A 356 -13.29 15.91 -24.70
C MET A 356 -12.95 14.61 -25.45
N GLU A 357 -11.71 14.43 -25.88
CA GLU A 357 -11.28 13.19 -26.56
C GLU A 357 -11.37 11.99 -25.61
N GLN A 358 -10.88 12.13 -24.38
CA GLN A 358 -10.97 11.07 -23.37
C GLN A 358 -12.41 10.87 -22.89
N LEU A 359 -13.18 11.95 -22.74
CA LEU A 359 -14.60 11.86 -22.39
C LEU A 359 -15.39 11.09 -23.45
N GLN A 360 -15.13 11.34 -24.74
CA GLN A 360 -15.78 10.61 -25.84
C GLN A 360 -15.45 9.12 -25.81
N LYS A 361 -14.20 8.73 -25.51
CA LYS A 361 -13.82 7.32 -25.33
C LYS A 361 -14.59 6.67 -24.18
N ILE A 362 -14.71 7.36 -23.05
CA ILE A 362 -15.49 6.88 -21.90
C ILE A 362 -16.97 6.75 -22.26
N MET A 363 -17.56 7.74 -22.92
CA MET A 363 -18.97 7.72 -23.32
C MET A 363 -19.28 6.66 -24.38
N GLY A 364 -18.31 6.32 -25.23
CA GLY A 364 -18.41 5.29 -26.26
C GLY A 364 -18.37 3.86 -25.70
N ASP A 365 -17.69 3.64 -24.57
CA ASP A 365 -17.55 2.33 -23.93
C ASP A 365 -17.89 2.36 -22.42
N ILE A 366 -18.93 3.11 -22.07
CA ILE A 366 -19.25 3.45 -20.67
C ILE A 366 -19.49 2.20 -19.80
N VAL A 367 -19.96 1.11 -20.41
CA VAL A 367 -20.20 -0.18 -19.75
C VAL A 367 -18.89 -0.79 -19.26
N THR A 368 -17.84 -0.81 -20.08
CA THR A 368 -16.52 -1.33 -19.69
C THR A 368 -15.91 -0.49 -18.58
N TYR A 369 -16.05 0.84 -18.65
CA TYR A 369 -15.59 1.72 -17.58
C TYR A 369 -16.36 1.50 -16.28
N ALA A 370 -17.69 1.39 -16.32
CA ALA A 370 -18.52 1.13 -15.14
C ALA A 370 -18.23 -0.21 -14.46
N THR A 371 -17.93 -1.25 -15.24
CA THR A 371 -17.62 -2.59 -14.70
C THR A 371 -16.18 -2.67 -14.19
N THR A 372 -15.23 -2.00 -14.84
CA THR A 372 -13.79 -2.10 -14.51
C THR A 372 -13.37 -1.12 -13.42
N TRP A 373 -13.93 0.09 -13.37
CA TRP A 373 -13.59 1.06 -12.34
C TRP A 373 -14.08 0.65 -10.95
N GLU A 374 -13.38 1.14 -9.93
CA GLU A 374 -13.95 1.21 -8.60
C GLU A 374 -15.13 2.19 -8.62
N PRO A 375 -16.25 1.91 -7.92
CA PRO A 375 -17.44 2.75 -8.00
C PRO A 375 -17.16 4.23 -7.68
N ARG A 376 -16.29 4.50 -6.70
CA ARG A 376 -15.86 5.86 -6.34
C ARG A 376 -15.20 6.60 -7.49
N THR A 377 -14.37 5.91 -8.28
CA THR A 377 -13.73 6.50 -9.46
C THR A 377 -14.77 6.92 -10.48
N PHE A 378 -15.74 6.04 -10.78
CA PHE A 378 -16.82 6.37 -11.73
C PHE A 378 -17.60 7.62 -11.30
N PHE A 379 -18.10 7.63 -10.07
CA PHE A 379 -18.88 8.76 -9.57
C PHE A 379 -18.05 10.04 -9.43
N SER A 380 -16.77 9.93 -9.06
CA SER A 380 -15.87 11.09 -9.03
C SER A 380 -15.67 11.68 -10.42
N VAL A 381 -15.42 10.85 -11.44
CA VAL A 381 -15.27 11.32 -12.83
C VAL A 381 -16.58 11.94 -13.34
N ALA A 382 -17.71 11.26 -13.13
CA ALA A 382 -19.03 11.78 -13.53
C ALA A 382 -19.30 13.16 -12.95
N ARG A 383 -19.03 13.36 -11.66
CA ARG A 383 -19.17 14.66 -10.99
C ARG A 383 -18.25 15.72 -11.59
N LYS A 384 -16.97 15.39 -11.82
CA LYS A 384 -15.99 16.33 -12.43
C LYS A 384 -16.37 16.73 -13.85
N VAL A 385 -16.95 15.82 -14.63
CA VAL A 385 -17.49 16.13 -15.96
C VAL A 385 -18.66 17.09 -15.82
N GLN A 386 -19.63 16.80 -14.94
CA GLN A 386 -20.81 17.64 -14.72
C GLN A 386 -20.49 19.03 -14.16
N GLU A 387 -19.39 19.19 -13.41
CA GLU A 387 -18.91 20.50 -12.95
C GLU A 387 -18.62 21.47 -14.11
N ILE A 388 -18.18 20.97 -15.27
CA ILE A 388 -17.83 21.78 -16.45
C ILE A 388 -18.90 21.68 -17.54
N HIS A 389 -19.52 20.51 -17.68
CA HIS A 389 -20.54 20.17 -18.67
C HIS A 389 -21.79 19.61 -17.98
N PRO A 390 -22.65 20.46 -17.38
CA PRO A 390 -23.84 20.03 -16.65
C PRO A 390 -24.81 19.19 -17.50
N GLU A 391 -24.78 19.38 -18.82
CA GLU A 391 -25.57 18.65 -19.80
C GLU A 391 -25.11 17.19 -19.99
N ILE A 392 -23.89 16.83 -19.58
CA ILE A 392 -23.33 15.48 -19.73
C ILE A 392 -23.44 14.72 -18.41
N ASN A 393 -24.46 13.87 -18.29
CA ASN A 393 -24.62 12.96 -17.15
C ASN A 393 -24.21 11.52 -17.51
N LEU A 394 -23.02 11.10 -17.04
CA LEU A 394 -22.52 9.74 -17.27
C LEU A 394 -23.39 8.67 -16.58
N GLY A 395 -23.98 8.97 -15.42
CA GLY A 395 -24.86 8.05 -14.71
C GLY A 395 -26.15 7.77 -15.47
N GLU A 396 -26.83 8.83 -15.93
CA GLU A 396 -28.03 8.71 -16.77
C GLU A 396 -27.73 7.99 -18.09
N ARG A 397 -26.60 8.30 -18.72
CA ARG A 397 -26.17 7.60 -19.92
C ARG A 397 -25.98 6.10 -19.68
N LEU A 398 -25.32 5.73 -18.57
CA LEU A 398 -25.15 4.32 -18.20
C LEU A 398 -26.51 3.66 -17.89
N GLN A 399 -27.38 4.34 -17.13
CA GLN A 399 -28.72 3.85 -16.82
C GLN A 399 -29.54 3.61 -18.09
N PHE A 400 -29.46 4.49 -19.08
CA PHE A 400 -30.16 4.33 -20.35
C PHE A 400 -29.60 3.17 -21.18
N LEU A 401 -28.27 3.02 -21.26
CA LEU A 401 -27.63 1.98 -22.06
C LEU A 401 -27.65 0.60 -21.41
N ASN A 402 -27.50 0.55 -20.08
CA ASN A 402 -27.48 -0.69 -19.31
C ASN A 402 -27.95 -0.45 -17.85
N PRO A 403 -29.28 -0.49 -17.61
CA PRO A 403 -29.87 -0.31 -16.29
C PRO A 403 -29.32 -1.25 -15.21
N GLU A 404 -29.04 -2.49 -15.58
CA GLU A 404 -28.56 -3.53 -14.65
C GLU A 404 -27.17 -3.19 -14.12
N ILE A 405 -26.24 -2.83 -15.00
CA ILE A 405 -24.88 -2.44 -14.61
C ILE A 405 -24.89 -1.16 -13.80
N HIS A 406 -25.76 -0.20 -14.13
CA HIS A 406 -25.92 1.00 -13.31
C HIS A 406 -26.38 0.64 -11.88
N GLU A 407 -27.34 -0.26 -11.73
CA GLU A 407 -27.82 -0.69 -10.41
C GLU A 407 -26.75 -1.45 -9.62
N GLN A 408 -26.00 -2.35 -10.28
CA GLN A 408 -24.86 -3.04 -9.68
C GLN A 408 -23.78 -2.06 -9.21
N LEU A 409 -23.49 -1.03 -10.01
CA LEU A 409 -22.52 0.01 -9.68
C LEU A 409 -22.96 0.81 -8.45
N ARG A 410 -24.24 1.19 -8.36
CA ARG A 410 -24.82 1.88 -7.19
C ARG A 410 -24.78 1.01 -5.94
N SER A 411 -25.16 -0.27 -6.07
CA SER A 411 -25.13 -1.24 -4.98
C SER A 411 -23.71 -1.44 -4.44
N ARG A 412 -22.72 -1.60 -5.33
CA ARG A 412 -21.29 -1.68 -4.95
C ARG A 412 -20.81 -0.40 -4.26
N ALA A 413 -21.25 0.77 -4.71
CA ALA A 413 -20.88 2.04 -4.06
C ALA A 413 -21.50 2.18 -2.66
N ALA A 414 -22.76 1.76 -2.48
CA ALA A 414 -23.44 1.78 -1.19
C ALA A 414 -22.77 0.84 -0.17
N ALA A 415 -22.43 -0.39 -0.60
CA ALA A 415 -21.71 -1.35 0.24
C ALA A 415 -20.37 -0.79 0.75
N VAL A 416 -19.62 -0.08 -0.10
CA VAL A 416 -18.33 0.51 0.27
C VAL A 416 -18.47 1.67 1.28
N ARG A 417 -19.61 2.38 1.31
CA ARG A 417 -19.86 3.41 2.34
C ARG A 417 -20.13 2.78 3.71
N LEU A 418 -20.92 1.70 3.73
CA LEU A 418 -21.26 0.98 4.97
C LEU A 418 -20.05 0.36 5.68
N THR A 419 -18.99 0.04 4.93
CA THR A 419 -17.72 -0.50 5.45
C THR A 419 -16.70 0.54 5.89
N GLU A 420 -16.93 1.83 5.60
CA GLU A 420 -16.03 2.92 6.00
C GLU A 420 -16.62 3.79 7.13
N ASP A 421 -17.94 3.79 7.28
CA ASP A 421 -18.65 4.40 8.40
C ASP A 421 -18.81 3.43 9.61
N ALA A 422 -18.33 2.18 9.47
CA ALA A 422 -18.23 1.16 10.51
C ALA A 422 -16.75 0.85 10.78
#